data_AF-A0A957EUW0-F1
#
_entry.id   AF-A0A957EUW0-F1
#
_cell.length_a   1.000
_cell.length_b   1.000
_cell.length_c   1.000
_cell.angle_alpha   90.00
_cell.angle_beta   90.00
_cell.angle_gamma   90.00
#
_symmetry.space_group_name_H-M   'P 1'
#
loop_
_entity.id
_entity.type
_entity.pdbx_description
1 polymer ?
#
loop_
_entity_poly.entity_id
_entity_poly.type
_entity_poly.pdbx_seq_one_letter_code
_entity_poly.pdbx_strand_id
1 'polypeptide(L)'
;MRLWDPHEVELPDAGLIVVEDAETGEQLMVDTSNPEFRRRFYEVVQQRETQLKELTRRAGVDLYGLSTEEDLVGAIVRMAALRKKRR
;
A
#
# COMPACT_ATOMS: atom_id res chain seq x y z
N MET A 1 -2.48 -11.39 -2.90
CA MET A 1 -2.65 -10.17 -3.71
C MET A 1 -2.68 -9.04 -2.72
N ARG A 2 -1.99 -7.95 -3.02
CA ARG A 2 -1.95 -6.76 -2.19
C ARG A 2 -2.33 -5.57 -3.06
N LEU A 3 -3.39 -4.88 -2.68
CA LEU A 3 -3.73 -3.57 -3.20
C LEU A 3 -2.99 -2.53 -2.34
N TRP A 4 -2.49 -1.45 -2.95
CA TRP A 4 -1.87 -0.34 -2.26
C TRP A 4 -2.05 0.96 -3.04
N ASP A 5 -2.11 2.08 -2.35
CA ASP A 5 -2.14 3.41 -2.95
C ASP A 5 -0.75 4.08 -2.84
N PRO A 6 -0.27 4.82 -3.86
CA PRO A 6 1.01 5.52 -3.75
C PRO A 6 1.10 6.47 -2.55
N HIS A 7 -0.01 7.09 -2.14
CA HIS A 7 -0.05 7.97 -0.98
C HIS A 7 0.03 7.23 0.35
N GLU A 8 -0.17 5.90 0.37
CA GLU A 8 0.15 5.07 1.54
C GLU A 8 1.67 4.91 1.72
N VAL A 9 2.46 5.15 0.68
CA VAL A 9 3.93 5.05 0.70
C VAL A 9 4.56 6.41 0.96
N GLU A 10 4.11 7.43 0.25
CA GLU A 10 4.62 8.79 0.36
C GLU A 10 3.47 9.77 0.52
N LEU A 11 3.42 10.44 1.67
CA LEU A 11 2.43 11.49 1.91
C LEU A 11 2.84 12.76 1.16
N PRO A 12 1.97 13.33 0.30
CA PRO A 12 2.22 14.62 -0.31
C PRO A 12 2.06 15.75 0.72
N ASP A 13 2.59 16.93 0.39
CA ASP A 13 2.28 18.15 1.13
C ASP A 13 0.89 18.67 0.72
N ALA A 14 -0.14 18.26 1.47
CA ALA A 14 -1.54 18.62 1.23
C ALA A 14 -2.11 19.52 2.33
N GLY A 15 -1.28 19.98 3.27
CA GLY A 15 -1.73 20.70 4.46
C GLY A 15 -2.46 19.82 5.47
N LEU A 16 -3.41 20.41 6.19
CA LEU A 16 -4.23 19.73 7.19
C LEU A 16 -5.43 19.07 6.52
N ILE A 17 -5.43 17.74 6.49
CA ILE A 17 -6.46 16.94 5.82
C ILE A 17 -7.14 15.98 6.79
N VAL A 18 -8.36 15.57 6.46
CA VAL A 18 -9.01 14.42 7.09
C VAL A 18 -8.69 13.21 6.22
N VAL A 19 -8.09 12.19 6.82
CA VAL A 19 -7.84 10.89 6.19
C VAL A 19 -8.87 9.91 6.75
N GLU A 20 -9.55 9.19 5.86
CA GLU A 20 -10.45 8.10 6.21
C GLU A 20 -9.78 6.77 5.87
N ASP A 21 -9.74 5.87 6.84
CA ASP A 21 -9.33 4.48 6.65
C ASP A 21 -10.46 3.74 5.90
N ALA A 22 -10.16 3.25 4.69
CA ALA A 22 -11.16 2.67 3.81
C ALA A 22 -11.66 1.29 4.28
N GLU A 23 -10.92 0.62 5.17
CA GLU A 23 -11.25 -0.69 5.72
C GLU A 23 -12.16 -0.61 6.95
N THR A 24 -12.02 0.44 7.75
CA THR A 24 -12.69 0.60 9.05
C THR A 24 -13.65 1.79 9.10
N GLY A 25 -13.48 2.78 8.22
CA GLY A 25 -14.20 4.05 8.24
C GLY A 25 -13.71 5.03 9.32
N GLU A 26 -12.59 4.74 9.99
CA GLU A 26 -12.01 5.65 10.98
C GLU A 26 -11.49 6.93 10.30
N GLN A 27 -11.78 8.10 10.88
CA GLN A 27 -11.33 9.39 10.37
C GLN A 27 -10.30 10.02 11.29
N LEU A 28 -9.17 10.46 10.73
CA LEU A 28 -8.07 11.10 11.44
C LEU A 28 -7.71 12.44 10.82
N MET A 29 -7.47 13.45 11.65
CA MET A 29 -6.92 14.73 11.19
C MET A 29 -5.40 14.64 11.12
N VAL A 30 -4.85 14.87 9.94
CA VAL A 30 -3.42 14.72 9.64
C VAL A 30 -2.88 16.03 9.09
N ASP A 31 -1.86 16.59 9.74
CA ASP A 31 -1.07 17.70 9.19
C ASP A 31 0.06 17.14 8.32
N THR A 32 -0.17 17.08 7.02
CA THR A 32 0.80 16.60 6.03
C THR A 32 1.84 17.65 5.64
N SER A 33 1.69 18.91 6.08
CA SER A 33 2.66 19.98 5.80
C SER A 33 3.95 19.85 6.61
N ASN A 34 3.93 19.08 7.69
CA ASN A 34 5.09 18.87 8.54
C ASN A 34 6.10 17.88 7.89
N PRO A 35 7.31 18.32 7.48
CA PRO A 35 8.28 17.47 6.81
C PRO A 35 8.84 16.36 7.71
N GLU A 36 8.92 16.59 9.03
CA GLU A 36 9.35 15.57 9.99
C GLU A 36 8.29 14.47 10.14
N PHE A 37 7.00 14.85 10.10
CA PHE A 37 5.91 13.89 10.07
C PHE A 37 5.98 13.02 8.81
N ARG A 38 6.11 13.61 7.63
CA ARG A 38 6.26 12.87 6.35
C ARG A 38 7.45 11.92 6.37
N ARG A 39 8.61 12.35 6.89
CA ARG A 39 9.80 11.48 7.04
C ARG A 39 9.53 10.29 7.94
N ARG A 40 8.97 10.51 9.13
CA ARG A 40 8.67 9.43 10.09
C ARG A 40 7.62 8.47 9.54
N PHE A 41 6.61 9.00 8.84
CA PHE A 41 5.61 8.18 8.17
C PHE A 41 6.26 7.25 7.14
N TYR A 42 7.09 7.81 6.25
CA TYR A 42 7.83 7.03 5.26
C TYR A 42 8.69 5.92 5.91
N GLU A 43 9.41 6.22 6.99
CA GLU A 43 10.22 5.22 7.72
C GLU A 43 9.36 4.08 8.28
N VAL A 44 8.20 4.39 8.87
CA VAL A 44 7.26 3.38 9.38
C VAL A 44 6.72 2.52 8.25
N VAL A 45 6.36 3.12 7.12
CA VAL A 45 5.87 2.37 5.95
C VAL A 45 6.96 1.45 5.40
N GLN A 46 8.19 1.91 5.25
CA GLN A 46 9.31 1.07 4.78
C GLN A 46 9.58 -0.12 5.73
N GLN A 47 9.45 0.08 7.04
CA GLN A 47 9.56 -1.01 8.01
C GLN A 47 8.44 -2.04 7.83
N ARG A 48 7.19 -1.58 7.67
CA ARG A 48 6.03 -2.46 7.40
C ARG A 48 6.19 -3.22 6.09
N GLU A 49 6.63 -2.56 5.02
CA GLU A 49 6.95 -3.18 3.73
C GLU A 49 7.95 -4.33 3.87
N THR A 50 9.03 -4.06 4.61
CA THR A 50 10.09 -5.03 4.83
C THR A 50 9.58 -6.23 5.61
N GLN A 51 8.82 -6.00 6.68
CA GLN A 51 8.20 -7.07 7.47
C GLN A 51 7.25 -7.92 6.63
N LEU A 52 6.40 -7.29 5.81
CA LEU A 52 5.46 -8.02 4.95
C LEU A 52 6.18 -8.87 3.89
N LYS A 53 7.24 -8.34 3.28
CA LYS A 53 8.08 -9.08 2.33
C LYS A 53 8.77 -10.28 3.00
N GLU A 54 9.26 -10.12 4.23
CA GLU A 54 9.86 -11.23 4.96
C GLU A 54 8.85 -12.31 5.33
N LEU A 55 7.68 -11.93 5.84
CA LEU A 55 6.62 -12.85 6.23
C LEU A 55 6.11 -13.66 5.03
N THR A 56 5.84 -13.00 3.91
CA THR A 56 5.37 -13.66 2.69
C THR A 56 6.43 -14.60 2.10
N ARG A 57 7.70 -14.18 2.09
CA ARG A 57 8.83 -15.04 1.69
C ARG A 57 8.93 -16.28 2.58
N ARG A 58 8.86 -16.12 3.91
CA ARG A 58 8.92 -17.24 4.87
C ARG A 58 7.76 -18.20 4.71
N ALA A 59 6.57 -17.69 4.36
CA ALA A 59 5.39 -18.51 4.09
C ALA A 59 5.41 -19.22 2.73
N GLY A 60 6.41 -18.95 1.87
CA GLY A 60 6.46 -19.51 0.51
C GLY A 60 5.34 -18.99 -0.40
N VAL A 61 4.76 -17.83 -0.08
CA VAL A 61 3.63 -17.25 -0.81
C VAL A 61 4.12 -16.11 -1.69
N ASP A 62 3.81 -16.19 -2.99
CA ASP A 62 4.04 -15.08 -3.90
C ASP A 62 3.02 -13.95 -3.66
N LEU A 63 3.54 -12.77 -3.32
CA LEU A 63 2.74 -11.56 -3.15
C LEU A 63 2.68 -10.77 -4.47
N TYR A 64 1.52 -10.78 -5.12
CA TYR A 64 1.24 -9.91 -6.26
C TYR A 64 0.79 -8.54 -5.78
N GLY A 65 1.58 -7.50 -6.01
CA GLY A 65 1.23 -6.11 -5.72
C GLY A 65 0.43 -5.48 -6.86
N LEU A 66 -0.54 -4.65 -6.51
CA LEU A 66 -1.41 -3.90 -7.40
C LEU A 66 -1.55 -2.48 -6.86
N SER A 67 -1.25 -1.47 -7.67
CA SER A 67 -1.48 -0.08 -7.28
C SER A 67 -2.90 0.37 -7.64
N THR A 68 -3.47 1.29 -6.85
CA THR A 68 -4.71 2.01 -7.17
C THR A 68 -4.58 2.90 -8.42
N GLU A 69 -3.37 3.25 -8.85
CA GLU A 69 -3.12 4.00 -10.09
C GLU A 69 -3.15 3.14 -11.36
N GLU A 70 -3.08 1.81 -11.23
CA GLU A 70 -3.16 0.90 -12.37
C GLU A 70 -4.61 0.66 -12.80
N ASP A 71 -4.82 0.19 -14.05
CA ASP A 71 -6.08 -0.44 -14.44
C ASP A 71 -6.30 -1.71 -13.61
N LEU A 72 -7.04 -1.57 -12.51
CA LEU A 72 -7.31 -2.62 -11.53
C LEU A 72 -7.95 -3.85 -12.17
N VAL A 73 -8.89 -3.66 -13.09
CA VAL A 73 -9.59 -4.77 -13.76
C VAL A 73 -8.60 -5.55 -14.61
N GLY A 74 -7.84 -4.84 -15.44
CA GLY A 74 -6.79 -5.46 -16.26
C GLY A 74 -5.74 -6.18 -15.41
N ALA A 75 -5.34 -5.59 -14.28
CA ALA A 75 -4.31 -6.15 -13.41
C ALA A 75 -4.78 -7.42 -12.67
N ILE A 76 -6.03 -7.45 -12.19
CA ILE A 76 -6.65 -8.65 -11.60
C ILE A 76 -6.75 -9.79 -12.63
N VAL A 77 -7.16 -9.48 -13.86
CA VAL A 77 -7.23 -10.47 -14.95
C VAL A 77 -5.85 -11.06 -15.26
N ARG A 78 -4.80 -10.22 -15.38
CA ARG A 78 -3.42 -10.67 -15.59
C ARG A 78 -2.95 -11.59 -14.46
N MET A 79 -3.20 -11.23 -13.21
CA MET A 79 -2.86 -12.05 -12.05
C MET A 79 -3.56 -13.42 -12.10
N ALA A 80 -4.85 -13.46 -12.41
CA ALA A 80 -5.61 -14.70 -12.51
C ALA A 80 -5.04 -15.63 -13.61
N ALA A 81 -4.66 -15.06 -14.76
CA ALA A 81 -4.03 -15.81 -15.85
C ALA A 81 -2.67 -16.41 -15.45
N LEU A 82 -1.82 -15.64 -14.76
CA LEU A 82 -0.50 -16.11 -14.30
C LEU A 82 -0.59 -17.24 -13.28
N ARG A 83 -1.60 -17.21 -12.40
CA ARG A 83 -1.89 -18.31 -11.47
C ARG A 83 -2.32 -19.59 -12.18
N LYS A 84 -3.10 -19.49 -13.26
CA LYS A 84 -3.54 -20.64 -14.06
C LYS A 84 -2.38 -21.34 -14.76
N LYS A 85 -1.32 -20.62 -15.16
CA LYS A 85 -0.16 -21.16 -15.87
C LYS A 85 0.83 -21.92 -14.98
N ARG A 86 0.77 -21.73 -13.66
CA ARG A 86 1.62 -22.39 -12.66
C ARG A 86 1.03 -23.68 -12.10
N ARG A 87 -0.18 -24.03 -12.51
CA ARG A 87 -0.95 -25.19 -12.06
C ARG A 87 -1.07 -26.20 -13.19
#